data_AF-A0A4R2PN93-F1
#
_entry.id   AF-A0A4R2PN93-F1
#
_cell.length_a   1.000
_cell.length_b   1.000
_cell.length_c   1.000
_cell.angle_alpha   90.00
_cell.angle_beta   90.00
_cell.angle_gamma   90.00
#
_symmetry.space_group_name_H-M   'P 1'
#
loop_
_entity.id
_entity.type
_entity.pdbx_description
1 polymer ?
#
loop_
_entity_poly.entity_id
_entity_poly.type
_entity_poly.pdbx_seq_one_letter_code
_entity_poly.pdbx_strand_id
1 'polypeptide(L)'
;MEFARVYKEGIDQLVQVAGPAPLLHVHAGLGIFLLVRLLATGRRSTSRALQAVIAAELVNEALDWLAQSPGWTIRDTASDILLTLLWPTAIVLVTQLRRRAALPARRARAAGAASRRAGPRRDRPSAAERRTIDARDSRQMAVGQPRVDPAVGAVPVIVVG
;
A
#
# COMPACT_ATOMS: atom_id res chain seq x y z
N MET A 1 -37.21 -23.55 9.42
CA MET A 1 -37.17 -24.20 8.09
C MET A 1 -37.70 -23.31 6.97
N GLU A 2 -38.62 -22.39 7.23
CA GLU A 2 -39.14 -21.42 6.24
C GLU A 2 -38.06 -20.47 5.71
N PHE A 3 -37.22 -19.92 6.59
CA PHE A 3 -36.13 -19.01 6.23
C PHE A 3 -35.17 -19.58 5.16
N ALA A 4 -34.76 -20.84 5.29
CA ALA A 4 -33.84 -21.48 4.35
C ALA A 4 -34.48 -21.71 2.97
N ARG A 5 -35.79 -21.92 2.91
CA ARG A 5 -36.53 -22.07 1.63
C ARG A 5 -36.69 -20.74 0.92
N VAL A 6 -37.08 -19.68 1.65
CA VAL A 6 -37.17 -18.31 1.11
C VAL A 6 -35.82 -17.84 0.59
N TYR A 7 -34.74 -18.19 1.29
CA TYR A 7 -33.38 -17.93 0.85
C TYR A 7 -33.05 -18.61 -0.49
N LYS A 8 -33.39 -19.90 -0.62
CA LYS A 8 -33.19 -20.69 -1.86
C LYS A 8 -33.96 -20.09 -3.03
N GLU A 9 -35.24 -19.77 -2.84
CA GLU A 9 -36.08 -19.11 -3.85
C GLU A 9 -35.48 -17.76 -4.29
N GLY A 10 -34.90 -17.01 -3.35
CA GLY A 10 -34.19 -15.77 -3.66
C GLY A 10 -32.93 -15.98 -4.51
N ILE A 11 -32.14 -17.02 -4.23
CA ILE A 11 -30.97 -17.38 -5.05
C ILE A 11 -31.42 -17.78 -6.46
N ASP A 12 -32.47 -18.60 -6.58
CA ASP A 12 -32.97 -19.04 -7.89
C ASP A 12 -33.46 -17.86 -8.74
N GLN A 13 -34.13 -16.88 -8.11
CA GLN A 13 -34.49 -15.62 -8.76
C GLN A 13 -33.25 -14.82 -9.20
N LEU A 14 -32.21 -14.79 -8.37
CA LEU A 14 -30.97 -14.10 -8.70
C LEU A 14 -30.26 -14.77 -9.88
N VAL A 15 -30.24 -16.11 -9.96
CA VAL A 15 -29.69 -16.86 -11.09
C VAL A 15 -30.46 -16.56 -12.39
N GLN A 16 -31.79 -16.46 -12.32
CA GLN A 16 -32.60 -16.12 -13.50
C GLN A 16 -32.30 -14.71 -14.05
N VAL A 17 -31.92 -13.77 -13.19
CA VAL A 17 -31.66 -12.37 -13.59
C VAL A 17 -30.18 -12.10 -13.89
N ALA A 18 -29.27 -12.68 -13.09
CA ALA A 18 -27.83 -12.39 -13.13
C ALA A 18 -27.02 -13.37 -14.01
N GLY A 19 -27.63 -14.47 -14.44
CA GLY A 19 -27.00 -15.49 -15.29
C GLY A 19 -26.62 -16.77 -14.52
N PRO A 20 -25.83 -17.66 -15.15
CA PRO A 20 -25.59 -19.00 -14.64
C PRO A 20 -25.01 -19.01 -13.22
N ALA A 21 -25.47 -19.93 -12.37
CA ALA A 21 -25.00 -20.05 -10.99
C ALA A 21 -23.45 -20.07 -10.86
N PRO A 22 -22.67 -20.79 -11.70
CA PRO A 22 -21.21 -20.78 -11.58
C PRO A 22 -20.57 -19.40 -11.76
N LEU A 23 -21.13 -18.58 -12.66
CA LEU A 23 -20.68 -17.20 -12.85
C LEU A 23 -21.04 -16.36 -11.63
N LEU A 24 -22.22 -16.56 -11.05
CA LEU A 24 -22.67 -15.84 -9.87
C LEU A 24 -21.74 -16.10 -8.67
N HIS A 25 -21.31 -17.34 -8.42
CA HIS A 25 -20.34 -17.66 -7.36
C HIS A 25 -19.02 -16.89 -7.51
N VAL A 26 -18.47 -16.85 -8.72
CA VAL A 26 -17.25 -16.08 -9.01
C VAL A 26 -17.45 -14.59 -8.72
N HIS A 27 -18.55 -13.99 -9.19
CA HIS A 27 -18.81 -12.57 -9.04
C HIS A 27 -19.19 -12.20 -7.59
N ALA A 28 -19.94 -13.04 -6.89
CA ALA A 28 -20.28 -12.86 -5.49
C ALA A 28 -19.03 -12.88 -4.61
N GLY A 29 -18.15 -13.89 -4.81
CA GLY A 29 -16.88 -13.98 -4.09
C GLY A 29 -15.99 -12.75 -4.30
N LEU A 30 -15.87 -12.28 -5.54
CA LEU A 30 -15.12 -11.06 -5.87
C LEU A 30 -15.80 -9.79 -5.32
N GLY A 31 -17.12 -9.69 -5.40
CA GLY A 31 -17.89 -8.55 -4.90
C GLY A 31 -17.72 -8.37 -3.41
N ILE A 32 -17.88 -9.44 -2.63
CA ILE A 32 -17.65 -9.44 -1.18
C ILE A 32 -16.20 -9.07 -0.87
N PHE A 33 -15.25 -9.66 -1.60
CA PHE A 33 -13.82 -9.37 -1.41
C PHE A 33 -13.52 -7.87 -1.61
N LEU A 34 -14.00 -7.28 -2.71
CA LEU A 34 -13.78 -5.87 -3.04
C LEU A 34 -14.47 -4.95 -2.04
N LEU A 35 -15.70 -5.27 -1.64
CA LEU A 35 -16.44 -4.50 -0.64
C LEU A 35 -15.70 -4.46 0.69
N VAL A 36 -15.30 -5.62 1.21
CA VAL A 36 -14.54 -5.68 2.47
C VAL A 36 -13.19 -5.02 2.32
N ARG A 37 -12.55 -5.12 1.15
CA ARG A 37 -11.26 -4.47 0.89
C ARG A 37 -11.37 -2.94 0.85
N LEU A 38 -12.49 -2.41 0.38
CA LEU A 38 -12.81 -0.99 0.35
C LEU A 38 -13.06 -0.45 1.76
N LEU A 39 -13.83 -1.18 2.57
CA LEU A 39 -14.18 -0.81 3.93
C LEU A 39 -13.01 -1.00 4.92
N ALA A 40 -12.20 -2.05 4.73
CA ALA A 40 -11.12 -2.38 5.64
C ALA A 40 -9.87 -1.53 5.37
N THR A 41 -9.46 -0.77 6.36
CA THR A 41 -8.21 0.00 6.33
C THR A 41 -7.04 -0.77 6.94
N GLY A 42 -5.82 -0.41 6.50
CA GLY A 42 -4.56 -0.90 7.08
C GLY A 42 -3.90 -2.10 6.39
N ARG A 43 -2.78 -2.55 6.95
CA ARG A 43 -1.84 -3.50 6.30
C ARG A 43 -2.40 -4.92 6.11
N ARG A 44 -3.39 -5.32 6.91
CA ARG A 44 -4.03 -6.65 6.89
C ARG A 44 -5.38 -6.66 6.14
N SER A 45 -5.80 -5.55 5.52
CA SER A 45 -7.11 -5.45 4.86
C SER A 45 -7.35 -6.53 3.82
N THR A 46 -6.36 -6.84 2.98
CA THR A 46 -6.43 -7.93 1.98
C THR A 46 -6.66 -9.31 2.61
N SER A 47 -6.10 -9.57 3.79
CA SER A 47 -6.31 -10.84 4.50
C SER A 47 -7.69 -10.91 5.14
N ARG A 48 -8.19 -9.79 5.68
CA ARG A 48 -9.55 -9.71 6.25
C ARG A 48 -10.61 -9.88 5.17
N ALA A 49 -10.37 -9.32 3.98
CA ALA A 49 -11.25 -9.49 2.83
C ALA A 49 -11.40 -10.98 2.46
N LEU A 50 -10.30 -11.74 2.40
CA LEU A 50 -10.37 -13.18 2.15
C LEU A 50 -11.09 -13.95 3.26
N GLN A 51 -10.84 -13.61 4.53
CA GLN A 51 -11.54 -14.22 5.66
C GLN A 51 -13.06 -14.01 5.58
N ALA A 52 -13.49 -12.82 5.16
CA ALA A 52 -14.91 -12.52 4.98
C ALA A 52 -15.55 -13.34 3.85
N VAL A 53 -14.84 -13.53 2.73
CA VAL A 53 -15.33 -14.38 1.63
C VAL A 53 -15.44 -15.84 2.09
N ILE A 54 -14.44 -16.36 2.81
CA ILE A 54 -14.49 -17.71 3.38
C ILE A 54 -15.68 -17.85 4.33
N ALA A 55 -15.92 -16.85 5.19
CA ALA A 55 -17.05 -16.88 6.11
C ALA A 55 -18.39 -16.85 5.36
N ALA A 56 -18.51 -16.05 4.30
CA ALA A 56 -19.72 -15.99 3.48
C ALA A 56 -20.01 -17.32 2.80
N GLU A 57 -18.99 -17.96 2.21
CA GLU A 57 -19.13 -19.28 1.57
C GLU A 57 -19.54 -20.37 2.58
N LEU A 58 -18.94 -20.38 3.76
CA LEU A 58 -19.31 -21.32 4.82
C LEU A 58 -20.75 -21.13 5.30
N VAL A 59 -21.21 -19.89 5.40
CA VAL A 59 -22.60 -19.58 5.75
C VAL A 59 -23.54 -20.03 4.63
N ASN A 60 -23.17 -19.82 3.35
CA ASN A 60 -23.95 -20.27 2.21
C ASN A 60 -24.16 -21.79 2.23
N GLU A 61 -23.07 -22.55 2.35
CA GLU A 61 -23.11 -24.01 2.45
C GLU A 61 -23.91 -24.51 3.66
N ALA A 62 -23.80 -23.84 4.82
CA ALA A 62 -24.59 -24.18 5.99
C ALA A 62 -26.09 -24.01 5.75
N LEU A 63 -26.50 -22.96 5.00
CA LEU A 63 -27.88 -22.73 4.63
C LEU A 63 -28.39 -23.78 3.64
N ASP A 64 -27.58 -24.17 2.66
CA ASP A 64 -27.93 -25.23 1.70
C ASP A 64 -28.10 -26.60 2.37
N TRP A 65 -27.24 -26.91 3.35
CA TRP A 65 -27.36 -28.12 4.17
C TRP A 65 -28.62 -28.10 5.03
N LEU A 66 -28.91 -26.98 5.71
CA LEU A 66 -30.11 -26.82 6.54
C LEU A 66 -31.41 -26.87 5.72
N ALA A 67 -31.38 -26.44 4.45
CA ALA A 67 -32.53 -26.48 3.56
C ALA A 67 -32.92 -27.90 3.12
N GLN A 68 -32.09 -28.92 3.39
CA GLN A 68 -32.30 -30.32 2.95
C GLN A 68 -32.61 -30.40 1.45
N SER A 69 -31.83 -29.66 0.64
CA SER A 69 -32.08 -29.54 -0.80
C SER A 69 -32.02 -30.93 -1.47
N PRO A 70 -33.08 -31.36 -2.19
CA PRO A 70 -33.07 -32.62 -2.91
C PRO A 70 -32.08 -32.49 -4.09
N GLY A 71 -30.90 -33.10 -3.95
CA GLY A 71 -29.82 -33.03 -4.94
C GLY A 71 -28.49 -32.47 -4.44
N TRP A 72 -28.37 -32.13 -3.15
CA TRP A 72 -27.08 -31.72 -2.58
C TRP A 72 -26.02 -32.82 -2.77
N THR A 73 -24.94 -32.51 -3.49
CA THR A 73 -23.78 -33.38 -3.59
C THR A 73 -22.53 -32.66 -3.11
N ILE A 74 -21.61 -33.41 -2.49
CA ILE A 74 -20.29 -32.89 -2.09
C ILE A 74 -19.53 -32.29 -3.28
N ARG A 75 -19.83 -32.75 -4.50
CA ARG A 75 -19.20 -32.26 -5.72
C ARG A 75 -19.65 -30.84 -6.07
N ASP A 76 -20.94 -30.54 -5.90
CA ASP A 76 -21.48 -29.20 -6.16
C ASP A 76 -20.93 -28.20 -5.15
N THR A 77 -20.93 -28.57 -3.86
CA THR A 77 -20.30 -27.78 -2.78
C THR A 77 -18.82 -27.51 -3.06
N ALA A 78 -18.06 -28.53 -3.49
CA ALA A 78 -16.65 -28.34 -3.80
C ALA A 78 -16.44 -27.40 -5.00
N SER A 79 -17.33 -27.43 -5.99
CA SER A 79 -17.26 -26.52 -7.13
C SER A 79 -17.62 -25.08 -6.75
N ASP A 80 -18.61 -24.87 -5.89
CA ASP A 80 -19.01 -23.53 -5.43
C ASP A 80 -17.91 -22.90 -4.57
N ILE A 81 -17.33 -23.67 -3.64
CA ILE A 81 -16.18 -23.24 -2.84
C ILE A 81 -15.01 -22.84 -3.74
N LEU A 82 -14.70 -23.63 -4.77
CA LEU A 82 -13.62 -23.32 -5.71
C LEU A 82 -13.93 -22.04 -6.50
N LEU A 83 -15.13 -21.91 -7.05
CA LEU A 83 -15.53 -20.75 -7.85
C LEU A 83 -15.53 -19.46 -7.02
N THR A 84 -16.01 -19.51 -5.77
CA THR A 84 -16.05 -18.36 -4.87
C THR A 84 -14.64 -17.98 -4.37
N LEU A 85 -13.78 -18.94 -4.04
CA LEU A 85 -12.51 -18.66 -3.35
C LEU A 85 -11.27 -18.55 -4.25
N LEU A 86 -11.29 -19.10 -5.47
CA LEU A 86 -10.10 -19.20 -6.32
C LEU A 86 -9.45 -17.84 -6.57
N TRP A 87 -10.23 -16.87 -7.06
CA TRP A 87 -9.70 -15.54 -7.40
C TRP A 87 -9.33 -14.69 -6.18
N PRO A 88 -10.16 -14.58 -5.13
CA PRO A 88 -9.77 -13.91 -3.89
C PRO A 88 -8.46 -14.46 -3.31
N THR A 89 -8.29 -15.79 -3.32
CA THR A 89 -7.07 -16.45 -2.83
C THR A 89 -5.87 -16.11 -3.71
N ALA A 90 -6.01 -16.16 -5.04
CA ALA A 90 -4.96 -15.79 -5.98
C ALA A 90 -4.51 -14.33 -5.78
N ILE A 91 -5.44 -13.39 -5.59
CA ILE A 91 -5.14 -11.98 -5.33
C ILE A 91 -4.35 -11.81 -4.04
N VAL A 92 -4.76 -12.48 -2.95
CA VAL A 92 -4.00 -12.46 -1.70
C VAL A 92 -2.60 -13.02 -1.91
N LEU A 93 -2.48 -14.17 -2.56
CA LEU A 93 -1.20 -14.83 -2.81
C LEU A 93 -0.24 -13.91 -3.57
N VAL A 94 -0.67 -13.37 -4.72
CA VAL A 94 0.14 -12.43 -5.53
C VAL A 94 0.52 -11.20 -4.71
N THR A 95 -0.42 -10.65 -3.93
CA THR A 95 -0.14 -9.50 -3.06
C THR A 95 0.94 -9.80 -2.03
N GLN A 96 0.90 -10.99 -1.42
CA GLN A 96 1.88 -11.42 -0.42
C GLN A 96 3.25 -11.69 -1.06
N LEU A 97 3.29 -12.31 -2.23
CA LEU A 97 4.53 -12.53 -2.99
C LEU A 97 5.19 -11.20 -3.36
N ARG A 98 4.43 -10.23 -3.89
CA ARG A 98 4.94 -8.88 -4.22
C ARG A 98 5.45 -8.15 -2.97
N ARG A 99 4.75 -8.26 -1.84
CA ARG A 99 5.22 -7.67 -0.56
C ARG A 99 6.53 -8.28 -0.10
N ARG A 100 6.69 -9.60 -0.21
CA ARG A 100 7.92 -10.33 0.16
C ARG A 100 9.10 -9.95 -0.75
N ALA A 101 8.87 -9.90 -2.06
CA ALA A 101 9.89 -9.50 -3.03
C ALA A 101 10.37 -8.05 -2.84
N ALA A 102 9.52 -7.15 -2.35
CA ALA A 102 9.90 -5.75 -2.09
C ALA A 102 10.68 -5.54 -0.76
N LEU A 103 10.80 -6.55 0.10
CA LEU A 103 11.45 -6.40 1.42
C LEU A 103 12.95 -6.05 1.32
N PRO A 104 13.77 -6.71 0.47
CA PRO A 104 15.20 -6.39 0.38
C PRO A 104 15.45 -4.95 -0.08
N ALA A 105 14.73 -4.50 -1.11
CA ALA A 105 14.83 -3.13 -1.61
C ALA A 105 14.41 -2.09 -0.56
N ARG A 106 13.37 -2.38 0.24
CA ARG A 106 12.95 -1.51 1.35
C ARG A 106 14.00 -1.42 2.45
N ARG A 107 14.64 -2.54 2.80
CA ARG A 107 15.73 -2.57 3.78
C ARG A 107 16.94 -1.77 3.30
N ALA A 108 17.36 -1.95 2.05
CA ALA A 108 18.46 -1.20 1.45
C ALA A 108 18.19 0.32 1.46
N ARG A 109 16.98 0.73 1.09
CA ARG A 109 16.56 2.15 1.14
C ARG A 109 16.56 2.70 2.58
N ALA A 110 16.07 1.93 3.54
CA ALA A 110 16.08 2.32 4.96
C ALA A 110 17.50 2.45 5.50
N ALA A 111 18.40 1.52 5.17
CA ALA A 111 19.81 1.58 5.54
C ALA A 111 20.50 2.81 4.92
N GLY A 112 20.31 3.07 3.62
CA GLY A 112 20.87 4.26 2.97
C GLY A 112 20.29 5.58 3.49
N ALA A 113 19.04 5.60 3.94
CA ALA A 113 18.46 6.76 4.62
C ALA A 113 19.07 6.97 6.02
N ALA A 114 19.33 5.88 6.76
CA ALA A 114 19.99 5.94 8.05
C ALA A 114 21.44 6.43 7.93
N SER A 115 22.21 5.91 6.97
CA SER A 115 23.58 6.38 6.70
C SER A 115 23.65 7.85 6.29
N ARG A 116 22.65 8.36 5.54
CA ARG A 116 22.56 9.79 5.18
C ARG A 116 22.21 10.68 6.37
N ARG A 117 21.34 10.21 7.28
CA ARG A 117 21.05 10.91 8.55
C ARG A 117 22.23 10.87 9.51
N ALA A 118 22.98 9.77 9.52
CA ALA A 118 24.24 9.62 10.23
C ALA A 118 25.42 10.21 9.45
N GLY A 119 25.15 11.11 8.48
CA GLY A 119 26.14 11.78 7.66
C GLY A 119 27.31 12.26 8.51
N PRO A 120 28.53 12.30 7.93
CA PRO A 120 29.76 12.45 8.69
C PRO A 120 29.53 13.57 9.67
N ARG A 121 29.69 13.26 10.96
CA ARG A 121 29.82 14.26 12.01
C ARG A 121 30.97 15.11 11.49
N ARG A 122 30.68 16.16 10.71
CA ARG A 122 31.67 17.13 10.23
C ARG A 122 32.35 17.46 11.51
N ASP A 123 33.58 16.99 11.67
CA ASP A 123 34.36 17.19 12.87
C ASP A 123 34.20 18.66 13.16
N ARG A 124 33.37 18.96 14.15
CA ARG A 124 33.11 20.33 14.51
C ARG A 124 34.52 20.76 14.90
N PRO A 125 35.14 21.73 14.19
CA PRO A 125 36.51 22.10 14.47
C PRO A 125 36.62 22.26 15.96
N SER A 126 37.62 21.59 16.56
CA SER A 126 37.74 21.54 18.01
C SER A 126 37.78 22.97 18.53
N ALA A 127 37.44 23.20 19.80
CA ALA A 127 37.50 24.55 20.36
C ALA A 127 38.88 25.22 20.16
N ALA A 128 39.95 24.43 19.98
CA ALA A 128 41.28 24.91 19.63
C ALA A 128 41.40 25.33 18.15
N GLU A 129 40.80 24.58 17.23
CA GLU A 129 40.82 24.85 15.78
C GLU A 129 39.93 26.04 15.40
N ARG A 130 38.86 26.30 16.16
CA ARG A 130 38.07 27.54 16.00
C ARG A 130 38.86 28.79 16.36
N ARG A 131 39.67 28.74 17.42
CA ARG A 131 40.50 29.88 17.85
C ARG A 131 41.60 30.20 16.85
N THR A 132 42.17 29.20 16.19
CA THR A 132 43.22 29.42 15.19
C THR A 132 42.65 30.00 13.90
N ILE A 133 41.44 29.62 13.49
CA ILE A 133 40.75 30.21 12.34
C ILE A 133 40.40 31.68 12.63
N ASP A 134 39.80 31.98 13.78
CA ASP A 134 39.47 33.36 14.20
C ASP A 134 40.71 34.26 14.28
N ALA A 135 41.82 33.73 14.81
CA ALA A 135 43.08 34.47 14.90
C ALA A 135 43.75 34.70 13.54
N ARG A 136 43.55 33.80 12.56
CA ARG A 136 44.04 33.97 11.19
C ARG A 136 43.24 35.03 10.44
N ASP A 137 41.92 35.03 10.60
CA ASP A 137 41.02 36.00 9.96
C ASP A 137 41.27 37.42 10.52
N SER A 138 41.47 37.52 11.83
CA SER A 138 41.85 38.77 12.51
C SER A 138 43.20 39.33 12.01
N ARG A 139 44.16 38.47 11.66
CA ARG A 139 45.45 38.88 11.09
C ARG A 139 45.36 39.28 9.61
N GLN A 140 44.48 38.66 8.82
CA GLN A 140 44.26 39.06 7.43
C GLN A 140 43.57 40.43 7.34
N MET A 141 42.62 40.71 8.23
CA MET A 141 41.97 42.03 8.34
C MET A 141 42.97 43.15 8.70
N ALA A 142 44.07 42.82 9.39
CA ALA A 142 45.09 43.79 9.80
C ALA A 142 46.16 44.07 8.72
N VAL A 143 46.26 43.26 7.65
CA VAL A 143 47.42 43.27 6.73
C VAL A 143 47.10 43.76 5.30
N GLY A 144 45.85 44.09 4.95
CA GLY A 144 45.63 44.61 3.61
C GLY A 144 44.22 45.04 3.29
N GLN A 145 43.89 46.29 3.61
CA GLN A 145 42.96 47.06 2.79
C GLN A 145 43.79 48.01 1.92
N PRO A 146 44.08 47.66 0.65
CA PRO A 146 44.55 48.67 -0.30
C PRO A 146 43.43 49.71 -0.47
N ARG A 147 43.79 50.95 -0.15
CA ARG A 147 42.95 52.14 -0.34
C ARG A 147 42.62 52.24 -1.84
N VAL A 148 41.37 51.95 -2.19
CA VAL A 148 40.85 52.16 -3.55
C VAL A 148 40.44 53.63 -3.64
N ASP A 149 41.14 54.40 -4.46
CA ASP A 149 40.78 55.78 -4.76
C ASP A 149 39.46 55.86 -5.55
N PRO A 150 38.51 56.71 -5.15
CA PRO A 150 37.23 56.85 -5.83
C PRO A 150 37.37 57.83 -7.00
N ALA A 151 37.87 57.36 -8.13
CA ALA A 151 37.71 58.06 -9.39
C ALA A 151 37.60 57.05 -10.53
N VAL A 152 36.40 56.88 -11.06
CA VAL A 152 36.07 56.81 -12.50
C VAL A 152 34.64 56.28 -12.67
N GLY A 153 33.78 57.14 -13.19
CA GLY A 153 32.84 56.81 -14.26
C GLY A 153 31.65 55.92 -13.96
N ALA A 154 30.56 56.52 -13.50
CA ALA A 154 29.23 55.96 -13.70
C ALA A 154 28.89 55.93 -15.20
N VAL A 155 28.59 54.75 -15.74
CA VAL A 155 27.93 54.60 -17.05
C VAL A 155 26.58 53.93 -16.82
N PRO A 156 25.44 54.56 -17.18
CA PRO A 156 24.13 53.95 -17.06
C PRO A 156 23.90 52.97 -18.23
N VAL A 157 23.63 51.71 -17.91
CA VAL A 157 23.12 50.73 -18.87
C VAL A 157 21.61 50.91 -18.97
N ILE A 158 21.17 51.37 -20.14
CA ILE A 158 19.78 51.46 -20.56
C ILE A 158 19.27 50.04 -20.84
N VAL A 159 18.20 49.64 -20.14
CA VAL A 159 17.42 48.45 -20.47
C VAL A 159 16.35 48.87 -21.47
N VAL A 160 16.44 48.37 -22.70
CA VAL A 160 15.38 48.49 -23.71
C VAL A 160 14.58 47.20 -23.76
N GLY A 161 13.26 47.36 -23.58
CA GLY A 161 12.11 46.64 -24.15
C GLY A 161 12.28 45.20 -24.62
#